data_AF-F4L830-F1
#
_entry.id   AF-F4L830-F1
#
_cell.length_a   1.000
_cell.length_b   1.000
_cell.length_c   1.000
_cell.angle_alpha   90.00
_cell.angle_beta   90.00
_cell.angle_gamma   90.00
#
_symmetry.space_group_name_H-M   'P 1'
#
loop_
_entity.id
_entity.type
_entity.pdbx_description
1 polymer ?
#
loop_
_entity_poly.entity_id
_entity_poly.type
_entity_poly.pdbx_seq_one_letter_code
_entity_poly.pdbx_strand_id
1 'polypeptide(L)'
;MMLNYYTLNTSTPALPAELYAWRSAIANLFREQSGWHNHDPDTGRSIHRYPVVQYKLLQNKLGIVALESEIEPMLELIKALPRTFWINNAPKRLDFQRLERHEFQFQVLAKPAVYQCDNWLPMNSEQFQAYSALCRAENLNPGNRQIEYPSLLLYFQQLLSEQIRWHLRGFGCEGIAEQLELTLLSEQLLHHQTTYHRGLQISMMKGVKIVLNINWPLHLGMGTGAAIGYGMLKKTP
;
A
#
# COMPACT_ATOMS: atom_id res chain seq x y z
N MET A 1 12.10 -16.00 8.19
CA MET A 1 12.46 -15.72 6.78
C MET A 1 13.08 -14.33 6.69
N MET A 2 14.13 -14.16 5.89
CA MET A 2 14.69 -12.85 5.58
C MET A 2 14.03 -12.32 4.30
N LEU A 3 13.46 -11.12 4.36
CA LEU A 3 12.88 -10.40 3.23
C LEU A 3 13.91 -9.38 2.73
N ASN A 4 14.35 -9.56 1.50
CA ASN A 4 15.16 -8.58 0.79
C ASN A 4 14.26 -7.75 -0.13
N TYR A 5 14.41 -6.43 -0.09
CA TYR A 5 13.72 -5.53 -0.99
C TYR A 5 14.57 -4.29 -1.27
N TYR A 6 14.23 -3.60 -2.36
CA TYR A 6 14.98 -2.48 -2.89
C TYR A 6 14.09 -1.25 -3.01
N THR A 7 14.69 -0.09 -2.75
CA THR A 7 14.06 1.21 -2.92
C THR A 7 14.81 2.01 -3.97
N LEU A 8 14.18 2.19 -5.13
CA LEU A 8 14.59 3.14 -6.15
C LEU A 8 14.06 4.53 -5.77
N ASN A 9 14.98 5.42 -5.42
CA ASN A 9 14.70 6.82 -5.15
C ASN A 9 15.00 7.64 -6.42
N THR A 10 14.09 8.55 -6.76
CA THR A 10 14.27 9.51 -7.85
C THR A 10 14.27 10.93 -7.31
N SER A 11 14.85 11.88 -8.05
CA SER A 11 14.79 13.29 -7.67
C SER A 11 13.48 13.98 -8.11
N THR A 12 12.56 13.26 -8.75
CA THR A 12 11.38 13.82 -9.43
C THR A 12 10.21 14.04 -8.48
N PRO A 13 9.81 15.29 -8.21
CA PRO A 13 8.66 15.58 -7.36
C PRO A 13 7.34 15.15 -8.00
N ALA A 14 6.41 14.67 -7.17
CA ALA A 14 5.07 14.31 -7.63
C ALA A 14 4.02 14.46 -6.53
N LEU A 15 2.79 14.72 -6.97
CA LEU A 15 1.60 14.75 -6.14
C LEU A 15 1.01 13.34 -6.00
N PRO A 16 0.29 13.04 -4.90
CA PRO A 16 -0.34 11.73 -4.71
C PRO A 16 -1.25 11.30 -5.87
N ALA A 17 -1.97 12.24 -6.47
CA ALA A 17 -2.86 12.00 -7.61
C ALA A 17 -2.14 11.53 -8.89
N GLU A 18 -0.81 11.69 -8.95
CA GLU A 18 0.00 11.29 -10.10
C GLU A 18 0.50 9.84 -10.02
N LEU A 19 0.43 9.19 -8.83
CA LEU A 19 0.97 7.85 -8.61
C LEU A 19 0.37 6.79 -9.54
N TYR A 20 -0.92 6.90 -9.86
CA TYR A 20 -1.55 5.94 -10.76
C TYR A 20 -1.04 6.08 -12.19
N ALA A 21 -0.97 7.31 -12.71
CA ALA A 21 -0.45 7.55 -14.06
C ALA A 21 1.03 7.19 -14.15
N TRP A 22 1.79 7.45 -13.08
CA TRP A 22 3.16 6.99 -12.93
C TRP A 22 3.27 5.46 -13.02
N ARG A 23 2.51 4.74 -12.18
CA ARG A 23 2.43 3.26 -12.26
C ARG A 23 2.14 2.80 -13.68
N SER A 24 1.14 3.39 -14.32
CA SER A 24 0.74 3.03 -15.68
C SER A 24 1.89 3.25 -16.69
N ALA A 25 2.59 4.38 -16.61
CA ALA A 25 3.70 4.70 -17.50
C ALA A 25 4.84 3.68 -17.38
N ILE A 26 5.20 3.27 -16.16
CA ILE A 26 6.26 2.27 -15.94
C ILE A 26 5.80 0.86 -16.26
N ALA A 27 4.60 0.47 -15.82
CA ALA A 27 4.04 -0.85 -16.11
C ALA A 27 3.94 -1.12 -17.62
N ASN A 28 3.81 -0.08 -18.45
CA ASN A 28 3.85 -0.20 -19.91
C ASN A 28 5.25 -0.50 -20.48
N LEU A 29 6.33 -0.17 -19.78
CA LEU A 29 7.69 -0.58 -20.18
C LEU A 29 7.96 -2.05 -19.91
N PHE A 30 7.25 -2.63 -18.94
CA PHE A 30 7.49 -3.98 -18.41
C PHE A 30 6.24 -4.87 -18.52
N ARG A 31 5.51 -4.79 -19.65
CA ARG A 31 4.24 -5.50 -19.85
C ARG A 31 4.35 -7.02 -19.69
N GLU A 32 5.47 -7.58 -20.13
CA GLU A 32 5.74 -9.02 -20.04
C GLU A 32 6.10 -9.47 -18.61
N GLN A 33 6.30 -8.54 -17.68
CA GLN A 33 6.72 -8.83 -16.32
C GLN A 33 5.55 -8.66 -15.35
N SER A 34 4.97 -9.78 -14.93
CA SER A 34 3.78 -9.81 -14.08
C SER A 34 3.95 -9.03 -12.77
N GLY A 35 5.16 -8.92 -12.21
CA GLY A 35 5.46 -8.12 -11.02
C GLY A 35 5.21 -6.62 -11.20
N TRP A 36 5.45 -6.09 -12.41
CA TRP A 36 5.39 -4.67 -12.74
C TRP A 36 4.04 -4.25 -13.30
N HIS A 37 3.37 -5.15 -14.02
CA HIS A 37 2.05 -4.93 -14.59
C HIS A 37 0.91 -5.38 -13.66
N ASN A 38 1.16 -6.32 -12.74
CA ASN A 38 0.18 -6.95 -11.84
C ASN A 38 -1.04 -7.56 -12.57
N HIS A 39 -0.83 -7.97 -13.82
CA HIS A 39 -1.74 -8.79 -14.59
C HIS A 39 -1.03 -10.09 -14.96
N ASP A 40 -1.80 -11.16 -14.99
CA ASP A 40 -1.39 -12.43 -15.53
C ASP A 40 -1.31 -12.30 -17.07
N PRO A 41 -0.14 -12.52 -17.69
CA PRO A 41 0.06 -12.28 -19.12
C PRO A 41 -0.75 -13.24 -20.00
N ASP A 42 -1.05 -14.45 -19.52
CA ASP A 42 -1.78 -15.48 -20.28
C ASP A 42 -3.30 -15.27 -20.24
N THR A 43 -3.82 -14.79 -19.11
CA THR A 43 -5.27 -14.64 -18.87
C THR A 43 -5.75 -13.20 -18.87
N GLY A 44 -4.86 -12.22 -18.80
CA GLY A 44 -5.15 -10.79 -18.65
C GLY A 44 -5.77 -10.40 -17.30
N ARG A 45 -5.98 -11.36 -16.39
CA ARG A 45 -6.64 -11.13 -15.10
C ARG A 45 -5.68 -10.47 -14.11
N SER A 46 -6.23 -9.73 -13.17
CA SER A 46 -5.44 -9.16 -12.07
C SER A 46 -4.91 -10.27 -11.17
N ILE A 47 -3.64 -10.17 -10.76
CA ILE A 47 -3.04 -11.14 -9.85
C ILE A 47 -3.41 -10.78 -8.41
N HIS A 48 -4.04 -11.72 -7.71
CA HIS A 48 -4.42 -11.59 -6.31
C HIS A 48 -3.29 -12.05 -5.38
N ARG A 49 -2.18 -11.30 -5.37
CA ARG A 49 -1.04 -11.52 -4.45
C ARG A 49 -0.54 -10.19 -3.90
N TYR A 50 0.27 -10.26 -2.84
CA TYR A 50 0.96 -9.06 -2.35
C TYR A 50 1.79 -8.43 -3.48
N PRO A 51 1.69 -7.12 -3.74
CA PRO A 51 2.38 -6.50 -4.86
C PRO A 51 3.89 -6.49 -4.61
N VAL A 52 4.60 -7.26 -5.44
CA VAL A 52 6.07 -7.38 -5.41
C VAL A 52 6.77 -6.13 -5.92
N VAL A 53 6.07 -5.28 -6.69
CA VAL A 53 6.47 -3.92 -7.07
C VAL A 53 5.42 -2.93 -6.60
N GLN A 54 5.86 -1.84 -5.96
CA GLN A 54 5.00 -0.79 -5.43
C GLN A 54 5.51 0.59 -5.83
N TYR A 55 4.60 1.41 -6.33
CA TYR A 55 4.87 2.78 -6.75
C TYR A 55 4.53 3.73 -5.61
N LYS A 56 5.52 4.47 -5.11
CA LYS A 56 5.42 5.26 -3.88
C LYS A 56 5.80 6.72 -4.11
N LEU A 57 5.33 7.57 -3.19
CA LEU A 57 5.96 8.86 -2.94
C LEU A 57 6.93 8.71 -1.77
N LEU A 58 8.22 8.72 -2.07
CA LEU A 58 9.29 8.70 -1.07
C LEU A 58 9.76 10.13 -0.89
N GLN A 59 9.53 10.71 0.29
CA GLN A 59 9.83 12.12 0.56
C GLN A 59 9.26 13.09 -0.51
N ASN A 60 7.99 12.88 -0.91
CA ASN A 60 7.28 13.64 -1.95
C ASN A 60 7.87 13.54 -3.37
N LYS A 61 8.71 12.51 -3.62
CA LYS A 61 9.28 12.22 -4.93
C LYS A 61 8.84 10.84 -5.40
N LEU A 62 8.81 10.65 -6.72
CA LEU A 62 8.51 9.34 -7.29
C LEU A 62 9.55 8.33 -6.84
N GLY A 63 9.09 7.16 -6.43
CA GLY A 63 9.94 6.05 -6.05
C GLY A 63 9.27 4.71 -6.37
N ILE A 64 10.09 3.68 -6.41
CA ILE A 64 9.64 2.30 -6.59
C ILE A 64 10.24 1.48 -5.45
N VAL A 65 9.40 0.69 -4.81
CA VAL A 65 9.80 -0.33 -3.84
C VAL A 65 9.55 -1.67 -4.51
N ALA A 66 10.55 -2.53 -4.59
CA ALA A 66 10.37 -3.86 -5.17
C ALA A 66 11.05 -4.94 -4.34
N LEU A 67 10.45 -6.12 -4.28
CA LEU A 67 11.10 -7.28 -3.66
C LEU A 67 12.30 -7.71 -4.50
N GLU A 68 13.20 -8.48 -3.88
CA GLU A 68 14.43 -8.94 -4.53
C GLU A 68 14.20 -9.68 -5.85
N SER A 69 13.07 -10.37 -6.01
CA SER A 69 12.69 -11.04 -7.27
C SER A 69 12.50 -10.10 -8.47
N GLU A 70 12.48 -8.79 -8.24
CA GLU A 70 12.21 -7.77 -9.26
C GLU A 70 13.39 -6.80 -9.43
N ILE A 71 14.59 -7.20 -8.99
CA ILE A 71 15.79 -6.35 -9.07
C ILE A 71 16.27 -6.17 -10.52
N GLU A 72 16.23 -7.19 -11.36
CA GLU A 72 16.74 -7.12 -12.73
C GLU A 72 15.97 -6.10 -13.56
N PRO A 73 14.62 -6.12 -13.60
CA PRO A 73 13.86 -5.06 -14.28
C PRO A 73 14.09 -3.67 -13.70
N MET A 74 14.29 -3.57 -12.38
CA MET A 74 14.59 -2.29 -11.74
C MET A 74 15.93 -1.74 -12.22
N LEU A 75 16.95 -2.60 -12.38
CA LEU A 75 18.25 -2.21 -12.93
C LEU A 75 18.13 -1.79 -14.41
N GLU A 76 17.31 -2.48 -15.21
CA GLU A 76 17.03 -2.08 -16.59
C GLU A 76 16.33 -0.71 -16.66
N LEU A 77 15.38 -0.43 -15.75
CA LEU A 77 14.78 0.89 -15.62
C LEU A 77 15.86 1.94 -15.33
N ILE A 78 16.72 1.69 -14.34
CA ILE A 78 17.79 2.63 -13.94
C ILE A 78 18.73 2.94 -15.10
N LYS A 79 19.16 1.93 -15.87
CA LYS A 79 20.01 2.12 -17.07
C LYS A 79 19.36 3.01 -18.13
N ALA A 80 18.02 3.01 -18.19
CA ALA A 80 17.27 3.84 -19.11
C ALA A 80 17.04 5.29 -18.60
N LEU A 81 17.55 5.66 -17.42
CA LEU A 81 17.41 7.00 -16.85
C LEU A 81 18.65 7.88 -17.12
N PRO A 82 18.49 9.20 -17.28
CA PRO A 82 17.24 9.94 -17.14
C PRO A 82 16.32 9.82 -18.38
N ARG A 83 15.00 9.80 -18.13
CA ARG A 83 13.99 9.66 -19.20
C ARG A 83 12.74 10.47 -18.90
N THR A 84 12.15 11.06 -19.93
CA THR A 84 10.85 11.75 -19.83
C THR A 84 9.70 10.77 -19.99
N PHE A 85 8.77 10.79 -19.04
CA PHE A 85 7.52 10.05 -19.05
C PHE A 85 6.33 11.00 -19.14
N TRP A 86 5.25 10.57 -19.76
CA TRP A 86 3.99 11.31 -19.75
C TRP A 86 3.14 10.86 -18.57
N ILE A 87 2.93 11.76 -17.60
CA ILE A 87 2.17 11.51 -16.37
C ILE A 87 1.02 12.53 -16.35
N ASN A 88 -0.23 12.06 -16.39
CA ASN A 88 -1.43 12.92 -16.47
C ASN A 88 -1.36 13.98 -17.59
N ASN A 89 -0.91 13.58 -18.79
CA ASN A 89 -0.72 14.45 -19.96
C ASN A 89 0.33 15.56 -19.78
N ALA A 90 1.19 15.47 -18.77
CA ALA A 90 2.34 16.35 -18.59
C ALA A 90 3.65 15.56 -18.71
N PRO A 91 4.68 16.09 -19.41
CA PRO A 91 6.00 15.47 -19.43
C PRO A 91 6.67 15.65 -18.07
N LYS A 92 7.13 14.54 -17.49
CA LYS A 92 7.95 14.51 -16.28
C LYS A 92 9.25 13.78 -16.55
N ARG A 93 10.37 14.47 -16.35
CA ARG A 93 11.69 13.88 -16.40
C ARG A 93 11.93 13.10 -15.11
N LEU A 94 12.24 11.81 -15.26
CA LEU A 94 12.65 10.94 -14.18
C LEU A 94 14.17 10.87 -14.15
N ASP A 95 14.75 11.27 -13.01
CA ASP A 95 16.19 11.23 -12.79
C ASP A 95 16.48 10.28 -11.61
N PHE A 96 17.36 9.31 -11.86
CA PHE A 96 17.85 8.39 -10.84
C PHE A 96 18.57 9.16 -9.74
N GLN A 97 18.23 8.90 -8.47
CA GLN A 97 18.96 9.47 -7.34
C GLN A 97 19.80 8.42 -6.63
N ARG A 98 19.19 7.31 -6.21
CA ARG A 98 19.91 6.20 -5.56
C ARG A 98 19.06 4.93 -5.55
N LEU A 99 19.73 3.80 -5.39
CA LEU A 99 19.14 2.51 -5.11
C LEU A 99 19.57 2.07 -3.71
N GLU A 100 18.62 1.68 -2.87
CA GLU A 100 18.89 1.21 -1.50
C GLU A 100 18.42 -0.24 -1.37
N ARG A 101 19.27 -1.10 -0.81
CA ARG A 101 18.90 -2.47 -0.43
C ARG A 101 18.50 -2.50 1.03
N HIS A 102 17.44 -3.23 1.34
CA HIS A 102 16.94 -3.44 2.68
C HIS A 102 16.86 -4.94 2.96
N GLU A 103 17.47 -5.36 4.06
CA GLU A 103 17.32 -6.70 4.62
C GLU A 103 16.40 -6.58 5.84
N PHE A 104 15.31 -7.34 5.85
CA PHE A 104 14.30 -7.24 6.89
C PHE A 104 13.87 -8.63 7.35
N GLN A 105 13.82 -8.84 8.66
CA GLN A 105 13.30 -10.08 9.23
C GLN A 105 12.01 -9.77 9.99
N PHE A 106 10.91 -10.42 9.61
CA PHE A 106 9.69 -10.39 10.41
C PHE A 106 9.92 -11.09 11.76
N GLN A 107 9.44 -10.45 12.82
CA GLN A 107 9.59 -10.85 14.21
C GLN A 107 8.36 -10.42 15.01
N VAL A 108 7.96 -11.26 15.96
CA VAL A 108 7.06 -10.86 17.04
C VAL A 108 7.86 -10.02 18.04
N LEU A 109 7.36 -8.84 18.36
CA LEU A 109 7.99 -7.88 19.23
C LEU A 109 7.70 -8.23 20.69
N ALA A 110 8.74 -8.24 21.53
CA ALA A 110 8.57 -8.38 22.98
C ALA A 110 7.73 -7.23 23.60
N LYS A 111 7.77 -6.06 22.97
CA LYS A 111 6.92 -4.91 23.28
C LYS A 111 6.24 -4.45 22.00
N PRO A 112 4.89 -4.48 21.91
CA PRO A 112 4.19 -3.98 20.74
C PRO A 112 4.57 -2.54 20.41
N ALA A 113 4.64 -2.23 19.11
CA ALA A 113 5.00 -0.92 18.62
C ALA A 113 3.79 -0.18 18.07
N VAL A 114 3.81 1.15 18.16
CA VAL A 114 2.76 2.00 17.58
C VAL A 114 3.15 2.33 16.14
N TYR A 115 2.21 2.17 15.22
CA TYR A 115 2.34 2.59 13.83
C TYR A 115 1.21 3.53 13.42
N GLN A 116 1.51 4.40 12.45
CA GLN A 116 0.55 5.30 11.83
C GLN A 116 0.42 5.04 10.32
N CYS A 117 -0.79 5.19 9.80
CA CYS A 117 -1.10 5.23 8.38
C CYS A 117 -2.10 6.34 8.05
N ASP A 118 -1.77 7.20 7.09
CA ASP A 118 -2.61 8.35 6.70
C ASP A 118 -3.20 8.22 5.29
N ASN A 119 -3.11 7.03 4.70
CA ASN A 119 -3.63 6.75 3.37
C ASN A 119 -3.99 5.27 3.23
N TRP A 120 -4.74 4.72 4.18
CA TRP A 120 -5.17 3.32 4.10
C TRP A 120 -6.41 3.19 3.21
N LEU A 121 -6.40 2.24 2.27
CA LEU A 121 -7.58 1.83 1.52
C LEU A 121 -8.11 0.53 2.14
N PRO A 122 -9.07 0.61 3.08
CA PRO A 122 -9.50 -0.56 3.84
C PRO A 122 -10.31 -1.54 3.01
N MET A 123 -11.15 -1.06 2.08
CA MET A 123 -12.27 -1.83 1.58
C MET A 123 -12.21 -2.03 0.07
N ASN A 124 -12.56 -3.23 -0.38
CA ASN A 124 -13.06 -3.50 -1.73
C ASN A 124 -14.58 -3.24 -1.80
N SER A 125 -15.21 -3.52 -2.95
CA SER A 125 -16.65 -3.30 -3.14
C SER A 125 -17.54 -4.08 -2.16
N GLU A 126 -17.21 -5.34 -1.87
CA GLU A 126 -17.95 -6.20 -0.94
C GLU A 126 -17.82 -5.69 0.51
N GLN A 127 -16.59 -5.39 0.93
CA GLN A 127 -16.29 -4.82 2.24
C GLN A 127 -16.94 -3.44 2.42
N PHE A 128 -17.07 -2.64 1.36
CA PHE A 128 -17.78 -1.37 1.41
C PHE A 128 -19.29 -1.58 1.60
N GLN A 129 -19.88 -2.62 1.01
CA GLN A 129 -21.28 -2.97 1.22
C GLN A 129 -21.54 -3.41 2.67
N ALA A 130 -20.65 -4.23 3.24
CA ALA A 130 -20.71 -4.66 4.64
C ALA A 130 -20.61 -3.46 5.60
N TYR A 131 -19.63 -2.58 5.39
CA TYR A 131 -19.51 -1.32 6.12
C TYR A 131 -20.77 -0.46 6.00
N SER A 132 -21.32 -0.33 4.80
CA SER A 132 -22.53 0.47 4.57
C SER A 132 -23.75 -0.10 5.31
N ALA A 133 -23.84 -1.44 5.43
CA ALA A 133 -24.88 -2.08 6.22
C ALA A 133 -24.71 -1.82 7.72
N LEU A 134 -23.48 -1.90 8.24
CA LEU A 134 -23.17 -1.54 9.63
C LEU A 134 -23.54 -0.08 9.93
N CYS A 135 -23.16 0.85 9.05
CA CYS A 135 -23.57 2.25 9.20
C CYS A 135 -25.09 2.41 9.30
N ARG A 136 -25.87 1.73 8.43
CA ARG A 136 -27.33 1.80 8.48
C ARG A 136 -27.91 1.25 9.79
N ALA A 137 -27.35 0.17 10.32
CA ALA A 137 -27.79 -0.41 11.60
C ALA A 137 -27.58 0.58 12.77
N GLU A 138 -26.54 1.41 12.69
CA GLU A 138 -26.22 2.46 13.67
C GLU A 138 -26.90 3.81 13.36
N ASN A 139 -27.79 3.88 12.35
CA ASN A 139 -28.41 5.12 11.83
C ASN A 139 -27.39 6.17 11.33
N LEU A 140 -26.34 5.72 10.66
CA LEU A 140 -25.25 6.54 10.13
C LEU A 140 -25.22 6.55 8.60
N ASN A 141 -24.70 7.64 8.03
CA ASN A 141 -24.36 7.70 6.62
C ASN A 141 -22.95 7.08 6.41
N PRO A 142 -22.76 6.14 5.47
CA PRO A 142 -21.44 5.60 5.13
C PRO A 142 -20.42 6.68 4.73
N GLY A 143 -20.89 7.82 4.21
CA GLY A 143 -20.07 9.00 3.89
C GLY A 143 -19.70 9.86 5.10
N ASN A 144 -20.08 9.48 6.33
CA ASN A 144 -19.65 10.16 7.55
C ASN A 144 -18.13 10.25 7.58
N ARG A 145 -17.62 11.46 7.83
CA ARG A 145 -16.19 11.75 7.77
C ARG A 145 -15.44 11.27 9.01
N GLN A 146 -16.11 11.19 10.15
CA GLN A 146 -15.52 10.75 11.41
C GLN A 146 -16.11 9.39 11.79
N ILE A 147 -15.24 8.43 12.06
CA ILE A 147 -15.58 7.09 12.50
C ILE A 147 -15.15 6.96 13.95
N GLU A 148 -16.14 6.90 14.83
CA GLU A 148 -15.97 6.83 16.30
C GLU A 148 -16.84 5.76 16.96
N TYR A 149 -17.76 5.16 16.20
CA TYR A 149 -18.67 4.14 16.70
C TYR A 149 -17.92 2.84 16.96
N PRO A 150 -18.07 2.21 18.15
CA PRO A 150 -17.33 1.01 18.53
C PRO A 150 -17.46 -0.15 17.52
N SER A 151 -18.66 -0.36 16.97
CA SER A 151 -18.90 -1.40 15.95
C SER A 151 -18.13 -1.16 14.66
N LEU A 152 -18.02 0.10 14.22
CA LEU A 152 -17.23 0.49 13.04
C LEU A 152 -15.73 0.40 13.30
N LEU A 153 -15.26 0.83 14.49
CA LEU A 153 -13.86 0.70 14.87
C LEU A 153 -13.43 -0.77 14.95
N LEU A 154 -14.28 -1.64 15.51
CA LEU A 154 -14.05 -3.09 15.55
C LEU A 154 -13.98 -3.68 14.13
N TYR A 155 -14.90 -3.28 13.25
CA TYR A 155 -14.89 -3.70 11.85
C TYR A 155 -13.57 -3.34 11.15
N PHE A 156 -13.09 -2.09 11.30
CA PHE A 156 -11.82 -1.68 10.71
C PHE A 156 -10.62 -2.37 11.34
N GLN A 157 -10.64 -2.64 12.65
CA GLN A 157 -9.59 -3.43 13.31
C GLN A 157 -9.50 -4.85 12.75
N GLN A 158 -10.65 -5.52 12.58
CA GLN A 158 -10.72 -6.88 12.03
C GLN A 158 -10.21 -6.90 10.59
N LEU A 159 -10.71 -5.99 9.75
CA LEU A 159 -10.32 -5.86 8.36
C LEU A 159 -8.81 -5.61 8.20
N LEU A 160 -8.25 -4.72 9.03
CA LEU A 160 -6.82 -4.45 9.02
C LEU A 160 -6.00 -5.66 9.46
N SER A 161 -6.46 -6.36 10.49
CA SER A 161 -5.82 -7.59 10.99
C SER A 161 -5.78 -8.66 9.90
N GLU A 162 -6.89 -8.88 9.20
CA GLU A 162 -6.98 -9.84 8.09
C GLU A 162 -6.03 -9.49 6.95
N GLN A 163 -5.96 -8.21 6.57
CA GLN A 163 -5.04 -7.74 5.53
C GLN A 163 -3.58 -7.97 5.90
N ILE A 164 -3.20 -7.66 7.14
CA ILE A 164 -1.82 -7.89 7.60
C ILE A 164 -1.51 -9.39 7.66
N ARG A 165 -2.43 -10.24 8.16
CA ARG A 165 -2.23 -11.71 8.12
C ARG A 165 -2.07 -12.23 6.70
N TRP A 166 -2.90 -11.76 5.77
CA TRP A 166 -2.81 -12.15 4.37
C TRP A 166 -1.45 -11.74 3.76
N HIS A 167 -0.95 -10.55 4.08
CA HIS A 167 0.38 -10.11 3.64
C HIS A 167 1.51 -10.94 4.24
N LEU A 168 1.47 -11.20 5.55
CA LEU A 168 2.48 -12.05 6.22
C LEU A 168 2.53 -13.44 5.60
N ARG A 169 1.37 -14.05 5.29
CA ARG A 169 1.30 -15.31 4.54
C ARG A 169 1.85 -15.17 3.12
N GLY A 170 1.57 -14.07 2.44
CA GLY A 170 2.17 -13.74 1.14
C GLY A 170 3.70 -13.61 1.18
N PHE A 171 4.26 -13.31 2.34
CA PHE A 171 5.70 -13.33 2.61
C PHE A 171 6.17 -14.66 3.22
N GLY A 172 5.41 -15.76 3.19
CA GLY A 172 5.84 -17.04 3.78
C GLY A 172 6.13 -16.97 5.29
N CYS A 173 5.39 -16.12 6.01
CA CYS A 173 5.53 -15.90 7.45
C CYS A 173 4.28 -16.38 8.20
N GLU A 174 3.80 -17.59 7.91
CA GLU A 174 2.56 -18.17 8.45
C GLU A 174 2.56 -18.21 9.98
N GLY A 175 3.63 -18.71 10.60
CA GLY A 175 3.74 -18.80 12.06
C GLY A 175 3.76 -17.44 12.77
N ILE A 176 4.23 -16.39 12.09
CA ILE A 176 4.15 -15.00 12.60
C ILE A 176 2.74 -14.45 12.40
N ALA A 177 2.11 -14.76 11.26
CA ALA A 177 0.74 -14.35 10.96
C ALA A 177 -0.28 -14.90 11.97
N GLU A 178 -0.04 -16.08 12.55
CA GLU A 178 -0.88 -16.66 13.61
C GLU A 178 -0.77 -15.90 14.93
N GLN A 179 0.43 -15.39 15.24
CA GLN A 179 0.72 -14.63 16.46
C GLN A 179 0.35 -13.14 16.36
N LEU A 180 -0.23 -12.68 15.25
CA LEU A 180 -0.61 -11.28 15.08
C LEU A 180 -1.62 -10.85 16.16
N GLU A 181 -1.23 -9.82 16.89
CA GLU A 181 -2.07 -9.00 17.76
C GLU A 181 -2.02 -7.57 17.24
N LEU A 182 -3.21 -7.01 17.01
CA LEU A 182 -3.37 -5.64 16.55
C LEU A 182 -4.52 -4.98 17.32
N THR A 183 -4.25 -3.77 17.79
CA THR A 183 -5.28 -2.91 18.38
C THR A 183 -5.32 -1.59 17.62
N LEU A 184 -6.51 -1.19 17.17
CA LEU A 184 -6.73 0.12 16.60
C LEU A 184 -6.88 1.13 17.75
N LEU A 185 -5.95 2.09 17.83
CA LEU A 185 -5.92 3.16 18.85
C LEU A 185 -6.69 4.41 18.43
N SER A 186 -7.20 4.47 17.21
CA SER A 186 -7.73 5.71 16.65
C SER A 186 -8.98 6.18 17.40
N GLU A 187 -8.83 7.24 18.20
CA GLU A 187 -9.95 7.98 18.81
C GLU A 187 -10.79 8.71 17.74
N GLN A 188 -10.19 9.06 16.60
CA GLN A 188 -10.85 9.67 15.44
C GLN A 188 -10.26 9.13 14.13
N LEU A 189 -10.88 8.10 13.58
CA LEU A 189 -10.54 7.62 12.24
C LEU A 189 -11.28 8.49 11.21
N LEU A 190 -10.56 9.08 10.26
CA LEU A 190 -11.14 9.97 9.27
C LEU A 190 -11.39 9.23 7.96
N HIS A 191 -12.66 9.13 7.58
CA HIS A 191 -13.09 8.58 6.30
C HIS A 191 -13.18 9.67 5.23
N HIS A 192 -12.55 9.39 4.09
CA HIS A 192 -12.56 10.23 2.92
C HIS A 192 -12.97 9.42 1.70
N GLN A 193 -14.05 9.82 1.04
CA GLN A 193 -14.37 9.34 -0.29
C GLN A 193 -13.75 10.26 -1.33
N THR A 194 -13.11 9.67 -2.33
CA THR A 194 -12.54 10.43 -3.45
C THR A 194 -12.69 9.66 -4.75
N THR A 195 -12.79 10.41 -5.83
CA THR A 195 -12.78 9.87 -7.17
C THR A 195 -11.35 9.48 -7.55
N TYR A 196 -11.15 8.19 -7.72
CA TYR A 196 -9.95 7.59 -8.28
C TYR A 196 -9.99 7.59 -9.82
N HIS A 197 -8.91 7.09 -10.44
CA HIS A 197 -8.79 6.97 -11.89
C HIS A 197 -10.03 6.37 -12.55
N ARG A 198 -10.46 6.92 -13.70
CA ARG A 198 -11.67 6.54 -14.46
C ARG A 198 -12.99 6.66 -13.68
N GLY A 199 -13.06 7.55 -12.69
CA GLY A 199 -14.32 7.83 -12.00
C GLY A 199 -14.65 6.87 -10.85
N LEU A 200 -13.77 5.89 -10.56
CA LEU A 200 -13.98 4.91 -9.51
C LEU A 200 -13.97 5.61 -8.13
N GLN A 201 -15.02 5.49 -7.34
CA GLN A 201 -15.01 6.01 -5.97
C GLN A 201 -14.20 5.08 -5.07
N ILE A 202 -13.27 5.64 -4.30
CA ILE A 202 -12.50 4.90 -3.29
C ILE A 202 -12.73 5.50 -1.91
N SER A 203 -12.86 4.63 -0.93
CA SER A 203 -12.89 4.98 0.49
C SER A 203 -11.49 4.87 1.05
N MET A 204 -10.97 5.98 1.57
CA MET A 204 -9.67 6.06 2.22
C MET A 204 -9.84 6.46 3.68
N MET A 205 -9.02 5.88 4.54
CA MET A 205 -8.92 6.21 5.94
C MET A 205 -7.62 6.96 6.24
N LYS A 206 -7.72 8.01 7.05
CA LYS A 206 -6.59 8.79 7.59
C LYS A 206 -6.58 8.76 9.11
N GLY A 207 -5.42 9.02 9.71
CA GLY A 207 -5.27 9.01 11.16
C GLY A 207 -5.36 7.61 11.76
N VAL A 208 -5.09 6.57 10.97
CA VAL A 208 -5.02 5.19 11.46
C VAL A 208 -3.81 5.10 12.39
N LYS A 209 -4.03 4.79 13.66
CA LYS A 209 -2.99 4.50 14.63
C LYS A 209 -3.24 3.11 15.19
N ILE A 210 -2.23 2.24 15.14
CA ILE A 210 -2.34 0.87 15.61
C ILE A 210 -1.22 0.54 16.58
N VAL A 211 -1.53 -0.28 17.58
CA VAL A 211 -0.54 -1.09 18.29
C VAL A 211 -0.43 -2.41 17.55
N LEU A 212 0.78 -2.78 17.19
CA LEU A 212 1.07 -4.01 16.45
C LEU A 212 2.23 -4.75 17.14
N ASN A 213 2.03 -6.02 17.44
CA ASN A 213 3.06 -6.87 18.06
C ASN A 213 4.05 -7.47 17.04
N ILE A 214 4.05 -7.01 15.80
CA ILE A 214 4.95 -7.46 14.73
C ILE A 214 5.73 -6.26 14.19
N ASN A 215 7.01 -6.45 13.88
CA ASN A 215 7.76 -5.42 13.16
C ASN A 215 7.29 -5.36 11.69
N TRP A 216 7.16 -4.14 11.15
CA TRP A 216 6.78 -3.96 9.74
C TRP A 216 7.91 -3.30 8.94
N PRO A 217 8.19 -3.78 7.71
CA PRO A 217 9.24 -3.22 6.87
C PRO A 217 8.92 -1.79 6.43
N LEU A 218 9.97 -0.98 6.29
CA LEU A 218 9.85 0.39 5.81
C LEU A 218 9.40 0.42 4.34
N HIS A 219 8.59 1.42 3.98
CA HIS A 219 8.10 1.68 2.61
C HIS A 219 7.13 0.65 2.01
N LEU A 220 7.03 -0.56 2.56
CA LEU A 220 6.07 -1.56 2.10
C LEU A 220 4.66 -1.22 2.60
N GLY A 221 3.70 -1.15 1.66
CA GLY A 221 2.31 -0.84 1.97
C GLY A 221 1.52 -2.05 2.43
N MET A 222 0.41 -1.81 3.11
CA MET A 222 -0.59 -2.81 3.47
C MET A 222 -1.96 -2.55 2.79
N GLY A 223 -2.85 -3.53 2.84
CA GLY A 223 -4.18 -3.45 2.22
C GLY A 223 -4.20 -3.42 0.70
N THR A 224 -5.37 -3.12 0.15
CA THR A 224 -5.71 -3.25 -1.28
C THR A 224 -4.98 -2.27 -2.19
N GLY A 225 -4.49 -1.15 -1.66
CA GLY A 225 -3.81 -0.11 -2.41
C GLY A 225 -2.28 -0.11 -2.31
N ALA A 226 -1.67 -1.17 -1.75
CA ALA A 226 -0.23 -1.21 -1.51
C ALA A 226 0.61 -0.94 -2.79
N ALA A 227 0.17 -1.46 -3.94
CA ALA A 227 0.86 -1.29 -5.23
C ALA A 227 0.98 0.17 -5.68
N ILE A 228 0.11 1.06 -5.21
CA ILE A 228 -0.05 2.45 -5.69
C ILE A 228 0.12 3.47 -4.56
N GLY A 229 0.90 3.11 -3.54
CA GLY A 229 1.32 4.07 -2.52
C GLY A 229 0.49 4.12 -1.25
N TYR A 230 -0.62 3.40 -1.18
CA TYR A 230 -1.49 3.38 -0.02
C TYR A 230 -1.00 2.39 1.04
N GLY A 231 -1.52 2.55 2.26
CA GLY A 231 -1.29 1.65 3.38
C GLY A 231 0.15 1.67 3.91
N MET A 232 0.91 2.74 3.72
CA MET A 232 2.27 2.79 4.26
C MET A 232 2.22 2.96 5.78
N LEU A 233 2.78 2.00 6.51
CA LEU A 233 2.96 2.08 7.94
C LEU A 233 4.23 2.86 8.29
N LYS A 234 4.10 3.81 9.21
CA LYS A 234 5.23 4.52 9.81
C LYS A 234 5.25 4.18 11.29
N LYS A 235 6.35 3.60 11.77
CA LYS A 235 6.53 3.38 13.20
C LYS A 235 6.64 4.75 13.90
N THR A 236 5.84 4.95 14.94
CA THR A 236 5.93 6.14 15.79
C THR A 236 7.18 6.01 16.68
N PRO A 237 7.94 7.09 16.91
CA PRO A 237 9.08 7.09 17.82
C PRO A 237 8.72 6.62 19.23
#